data_AF-A0A940HW86-F1
#
_entry.id   AF-A0A940HW86-F1
#
_cell.length_a   1.000
_cell.length_b   1.000
_cell.length_c   1.000
_cell.angle_alpha   90.00
_cell.angle_beta   90.00
_cell.angle_gamma   90.00
#
_symmetry.space_group_name_H-M   'P 1'
#
loop_
_entity.id
_entity.type
_entity.pdbx_description
1 polymer ?
#
loop_
_entity_poly.entity_id
_entity_poly.type
_entity_poly.pdbx_seq_one_letter_code
_entity_poly.pdbx_strand_id
1 'polypeptide(L)'
;MDKQKKITLAELTIIFIIFIILFSTIFVTYLDFTKNYKIKSTRENHLTIISIIDAERINCLEGSKEWIWNDRVTITCGSIFIDDQTDKFFNDMIKLKNPYDNGNAVFEVSLMPNTLSPGINYIILNKNQNILKITTLLENDGKLLETKKTF
;
A
#
# COMPACT_ATOMS: atom_id res chain seq x y z
N MET A 1 27.96 -3.80 -53.39
CA MET A 1 27.87 -2.40 -52.95
C MET A 1 26.42 -2.07 -52.76
N ASP A 2 25.94 -2.07 -51.52
CA ASP A 2 24.56 -1.71 -51.21
C ASP A 2 24.31 -0.24 -51.55
N LYS A 3 23.29 0.02 -52.36
CA LYS A 3 22.80 1.38 -52.60
C LYS A 3 22.23 1.90 -51.28
N GLN A 4 22.96 2.76 -50.58
CA GLN A 4 22.38 3.51 -49.47
C GLN A 4 21.23 4.36 -49.99
N LYS A 5 19.99 3.96 -49.67
CA LYS A 5 18.79 4.74 -49.96
C LYS A 5 18.84 6.00 -49.08
N LYS A 6 19.01 7.17 -49.69
CA LYS A 6 18.92 8.45 -48.98
C LYS A 6 17.44 8.68 -48.63
N ILE A 7 17.14 8.72 -47.34
CA ILE A 7 15.80 9.05 -46.83
C ILE A 7 15.48 10.49 -47.24
N THR A 8 14.32 10.68 -47.85
CA THR A 8 13.82 12.00 -48.21
C THR A 8 13.22 12.72 -47.00
N LEU A 9 13.17 14.05 -47.04
CA LEU A 9 12.58 14.84 -45.95
C LEU A 9 11.11 14.45 -45.68
N ALA A 10 10.34 14.16 -46.73
CA ALA A 10 8.96 13.71 -46.61
C ALA A 10 8.84 12.33 -45.93
N GLU A 11 9.70 11.37 -46.29
CA GLU A 11 9.74 10.06 -45.63
C GLU A 11 10.11 10.19 -44.14
N LEU A 12 11.05 11.08 -43.80
CA LEU A 12 11.43 11.33 -42.41
C LEU A 12 10.26 11.93 -41.60
N THR A 13 9.53 12.88 -42.17
CA THR A 13 8.35 13.49 -41.53
C THR A 13 7.26 12.48 -41.26
N ILE A 14 6.98 11.58 -42.20
CA ILE A 14 5.98 10.52 -42.02
C ILE A 14 6.38 9.58 -40.88
N ILE A 15 7.65 9.15 -40.84
CA ILE A 15 8.18 8.29 -39.76
C ILE A 15 8.03 8.98 -38.41
N PHE A 16 8.35 10.27 -38.33
CA PHE A 16 8.23 11.05 -37.10
C PHE A 16 6.78 11.14 -36.59
N ILE A 17 5.83 11.38 -37.49
CA ILE A 17 4.40 11.42 -37.14
C ILE A 17 3.93 10.06 -36.61
N ILE A 18 4.31 8.95 -37.26
CA ILE A 18 3.99 7.59 -36.80
C ILE A 18 4.57 7.36 -35.39
N PHE A 19 5.81 7.76 -35.16
CA PHE A 19 6.46 7.61 -33.86
C PHE A 19 5.73 8.38 -32.75
N ILE A 20 5.27 9.60 -33.02
CA ILE A 20 4.49 10.40 -32.06
C ILE A 20 3.18 9.70 -31.69
N ILE A 21 2.46 9.17 -32.68
CA ILE A 21 1.17 8.49 -32.46
C ILE A 21 1.37 7.22 -31.63
N LEU A 22 2.38 6.41 -31.96
CA LEU A 22 2.73 5.20 -31.22
C LEU A 22 3.15 5.53 -29.78
N PHE A 23 4.04 6.51 -29.61
CA PHE A 23 4.49 6.92 -28.29
C PHE A 23 3.33 7.42 -27.42
N SER A 24 2.43 8.23 -27.98
CA SER A 24 1.28 8.77 -27.25
C SER A 24 0.34 7.67 -26.73
N THR A 25 0.03 6.68 -27.56
CA THR A 25 -0.86 5.57 -27.16
C THR A 25 -0.22 4.66 -26.11
N ILE A 26 1.06 4.32 -26.28
CA ILE A 26 1.84 3.55 -25.29
C ILE A 26 1.95 4.31 -23.97
N PHE A 27 2.21 5.62 -24.04
CA PHE A 27 2.37 6.47 -22.86
C PHE A 27 1.09 6.54 -22.03
N VAL A 28 -0.06 6.79 -22.67
CA VAL A 28 -1.36 6.81 -21.96
C VAL A 28 -1.64 5.46 -21.29
N THR A 29 -1.44 4.36 -22.02
CA THR A 29 -1.65 3.00 -21.48
C THR A 29 -0.72 2.71 -20.30
N TYR A 30 0.54 3.16 -20.38
CA TYR A 30 1.52 3.02 -19.30
C TYR A 30 1.11 3.81 -18.05
N LEU A 31 0.57 5.03 -18.22
CA LEU A 31 0.07 5.84 -17.12
C LEU A 31 -1.12 5.15 -16.42
N ASP A 32 -2.09 4.64 -17.20
CA ASP A 32 -3.25 3.93 -16.67
C ASP A 32 -2.85 2.64 -15.95
N PHE A 33 -1.94 1.87 -16.55
CA PHE A 33 -1.39 0.67 -15.91
C PHE A 33 -0.75 1.00 -14.56
N THR A 34 0.12 2.01 -14.54
CA THR A 34 0.82 2.45 -13.33
C THR A 34 -0.18 2.91 -12.26
N LYS A 35 -1.19 3.69 -12.64
CA LYS A 35 -2.27 4.13 -11.74
C LYS A 35 -3.00 2.91 -11.13
N ASN A 36 -3.44 1.98 -11.96
CA ASN A 36 -4.17 0.79 -11.52
C ASN A 36 -3.33 -0.12 -10.63
N TYR A 37 -2.04 -0.27 -10.96
CA TYR A 37 -1.09 -1.02 -10.13
C TYR A 37 -0.99 -0.42 -8.72
N LYS A 38 -0.85 0.90 -8.60
CA LYS A 38 -0.75 1.58 -7.29
C LYS A 38 -2.00 1.38 -6.45
N ILE A 39 -3.19 1.53 -7.04
CA ILE A 39 -4.47 1.30 -6.36
C ILE A 39 -4.57 -0.16 -5.90
N LYS A 40 -4.25 -1.12 -6.78
CA LYS A 40 -4.31 -2.55 -6.48
C LYS A 40 -3.36 -2.92 -5.35
N SER A 41 -2.10 -2.52 -5.44
CA SER A 41 -1.08 -2.80 -4.42
C SER A 41 -1.43 -2.15 -3.07
N THR A 42 -1.99 -0.93 -3.08
CA THR A 42 -2.46 -0.29 -1.84
C THR A 42 -3.60 -1.07 -1.19
N ARG A 43 -4.55 -1.57 -1.99
CA ARG A 43 -5.63 -2.43 -1.49
C ARG A 43 -5.08 -3.75 -0.95
N GLU A 44 -4.11 -4.35 -1.61
CA GLU A 44 -3.45 -5.58 -1.14
C GLU A 44 -2.77 -5.35 0.21
N ASN A 45 -2.03 -4.24 0.38
CA ASN A 45 -1.46 -3.88 1.68
C ASN A 45 -2.53 -3.81 2.78
N HIS A 46 -3.66 -3.12 2.53
CA HIS A 46 -4.78 -3.03 3.47
C HIS A 46 -5.32 -4.42 3.86
N LEU A 47 -5.52 -5.29 2.88
CA LEU A 47 -6.01 -6.66 3.11
C LEU A 47 -4.99 -7.54 3.83
N THR A 48 -3.71 -7.41 3.50
CA THR A 48 -2.61 -8.11 4.19
C THR A 48 -2.59 -7.75 5.66
N ILE A 49 -2.64 -6.44 5.98
CA ILE A 49 -2.72 -5.96 7.37
C ILE A 49 -3.88 -6.62 8.11
N ILE A 50 -5.08 -6.58 7.53
CA ILE A 50 -6.28 -7.20 8.13
C ILE A 50 -6.09 -8.71 8.32
N SER A 51 -5.58 -9.41 7.31
CA SER A 51 -5.43 -10.87 7.35
C SER A 51 -4.44 -11.32 8.42
N ILE A 52 -3.33 -10.59 8.59
CA ILE A 52 -2.35 -10.87 9.63
C ILE A 52 -2.98 -10.60 11.00
N ILE A 53 -3.75 -9.52 11.12
CA ILE A 53 -4.45 -9.19 12.36
C ILE A 53 -5.47 -10.27 12.75
N ASP A 54 -6.25 -10.74 11.78
CA ASP A 54 -7.24 -11.78 12.00
C ASP A 54 -6.60 -13.13 12.32
N ALA A 55 -5.53 -13.51 11.61
CA ALA A 55 -4.81 -14.75 11.85
C ALA A 55 -4.20 -14.79 13.25
N GLU A 56 -3.57 -13.69 13.65
CA GLU A 56 -2.96 -13.57 14.95
C GLU A 56 -4.02 -13.63 16.07
N ARG A 57 -5.17 -12.99 15.87
CA ARG A 57 -6.32 -13.15 16.77
C ARG A 57 -6.76 -14.61 16.90
N ILE A 58 -6.89 -15.36 15.80
CA ILE A 58 -7.35 -16.76 15.81
C ILE A 58 -6.35 -17.65 16.57
N ASN A 59 -5.06 -17.52 16.25
CA ASN A 59 -3.98 -18.28 16.89
C ASN A 59 -3.98 -18.07 18.41
N CYS A 60 -4.31 -16.86 18.83
CA CYS A 60 -4.43 -16.50 20.23
C CYS A 60 -5.61 -17.13 20.96
N LEU A 61 -6.69 -17.45 20.23
CA LEU A 61 -7.89 -18.08 20.79
C LEU A 61 -7.78 -19.61 20.89
N GLU A 62 -6.96 -20.25 20.05
CA GLU A 62 -6.97 -21.72 19.87
C GLU A 62 -6.03 -22.52 20.79
N GLY A 63 -5.01 -21.95 21.47
CA GLY A 63 -4.09 -22.81 22.23
C GLY A 63 -3.07 -22.23 23.21
N SER A 64 -2.95 -20.91 23.40
CA SER A 64 -1.94 -20.30 24.29
C SER A 64 -2.51 -19.13 25.07
N LYS A 65 -1.92 -18.83 26.24
CA LYS A 65 -2.26 -17.63 27.03
C LYS A 65 -1.42 -16.41 26.62
N GLU A 66 -0.34 -16.54 25.87
CA GLU A 66 0.60 -15.44 25.55
C GLU A 66 1.20 -15.55 24.13
N TRP A 67 1.42 -14.41 23.49
CA TRP A 67 2.36 -14.12 22.39
C TRP A 67 3.41 -13.09 22.92
N ILE A 68 4.40 -12.57 22.21
CA ILE A 68 5.39 -11.61 22.73
C ILE A 68 5.51 -10.47 21.72
N TRP A 69 5.35 -9.22 22.16
CA TRP A 69 5.54 -8.05 21.27
C TRP A 69 7.03 -7.79 21.11
N ASN A 70 7.77 -7.78 22.23
CA ASN A 70 9.24 -7.78 22.31
C ASN A 70 9.79 -8.09 23.71
N ASP A 71 11.12 -7.98 23.85
CA ASP A 71 11.99 -8.36 24.96
C ASP A 71 11.73 -7.66 26.32
N ARG A 72 10.80 -6.69 26.38
CA ARG A 72 10.28 -6.08 27.62
C ARG A 72 8.75 -6.20 27.76
N VAL A 73 8.07 -6.70 26.73
CA VAL A 73 6.60 -6.76 26.62
C VAL A 73 6.18 -8.13 26.09
N THR A 74 5.88 -9.02 27.03
CA THR A 74 5.10 -10.22 26.78
C THR A 74 3.68 -9.79 26.41
N ILE A 75 3.19 -10.33 25.31
CA ILE A 75 1.86 -10.09 24.79
C ILE A 75 1.00 -11.21 25.34
N THR A 76 -0.13 -10.92 25.95
CA THR A 76 -1.11 -12.00 26.07
C THR A 76 -1.58 -12.30 24.65
N CYS A 77 -1.72 -13.57 24.25
CA CYS A 77 -2.24 -13.95 22.94
C CYS A 77 -3.44 -13.02 22.63
N GLY A 78 -3.30 -12.13 21.62
CA GLY A 78 -4.23 -11.04 21.32
C GLY A 78 -3.63 -9.62 21.36
N SER A 79 -2.30 -9.43 21.34
CA SER A 79 -1.71 -8.11 21.53
C SER A 79 -0.80 -7.52 20.45
N ILE A 80 -1.22 -7.60 19.17
CA ILE A 80 -0.65 -6.89 17.98
C ILE A 80 -0.61 -5.35 18.10
N PHE A 81 -0.90 -4.86 19.29
CA PHE A 81 -1.55 -3.61 19.55
C PHE A 81 -1.02 -2.96 20.83
N ILE A 82 -0.16 -3.61 21.62
CA ILE A 82 0.07 -3.09 22.97
C ILE A 82 1.16 -2.00 23.06
N ASP A 83 2.07 -1.90 22.09
CA ASP A 83 3.34 -1.19 22.34
C ASP A 83 3.76 -0.17 21.28
N ASP A 84 2.82 0.44 20.57
CA ASP A 84 3.06 1.59 19.67
C ASP A 84 4.15 1.32 18.59
N GLN A 85 4.23 0.08 18.10
CA GLN A 85 5.18 -0.37 17.07
C GLN A 85 4.49 -1.17 15.95
N THR A 86 3.17 -1.07 15.83
CA THR A 86 2.41 -1.82 14.83
C THR A 86 2.83 -1.39 13.42
N ASP A 87 3.12 -0.11 13.25
CA ASP A 87 3.65 0.44 12.00
C ASP A 87 5.02 -0.15 11.61
N LYS A 88 5.98 -0.24 12.55
CA LYS A 88 7.31 -0.83 12.31
C LYS A 88 7.21 -2.29 11.91
N PHE A 89 6.33 -3.06 12.54
CA PHE A 89 6.11 -4.45 12.15
C PHE A 89 5.74 -4.56 10.66
N PHE A 90 4.77 -3.77 10.21
CA PHE A 90 4.34 -3.83 8.81
C PHE A 90 5.36 -3.21 7.84
N ASN A 91 6.01 -2.12 8.20
CA ASN A 91 6.95 -1.42 7.31
C ASN A 91 8.33 -2.11 7.23
N ASP A 92 8.82 -2.68 8.33
CA ASP A 92 10.20 -3.16 8.44
C ASP A 92 10.27 -4.69 8.36
N MET A 93 9.36 -5.40 9.05
CA MET A 93 9.35 -6.87 9.06
C MET A 93 8.60 -7.44 7.85
N ILE A 94 7.35 -7.01 7.66
CA ILE A 94 6.53 -7.42 6.50
C ILE A 94 6.98 -6.70 5.22
N LYS A 95 7.70 -5.58 5.36
CA LYS A 95 8.24 -4.78 4.26
C LYS A 95 7.17 -4.26 3.31
N LEU A 96 6.00 -3.90 3.85
CA LEU A 96 4.99 -3.20 3.07
C LEU A 96 5.58 -1.87 2.57
N LYS A 97 5.33 -1.56 1.30
CA LYS A 97 5.78 -0.33 0.66
C LYS A 97 4.60 0.48 0.16
N ASN A 98 4.71 1.79 0.28
CA ASN A 98 3.75 2.69 -0.34
C ASN A 98 3.97 2.63 -1.87
N PRO A 99 2.95 2.34 -2.69
CA PRO A 99 3.10 2.33 -4.16
C PRO A 99 3.22 3.75 -4.76
N TYR A 100 2.89 4.80 -4.00
CA TYR A 100 2.88 6.18 -4.46
C TYR A 100 4.17 6.93 -4.17
N ASP A 101 4.91 6.54 -3.14
CA ASP A 101 6.19 7.13 -2.74
C ASP A 101 7.14 6.08 -2.14
N ASN A 102 8.40 6.43 -1.92
CA ASN A 102 9.38 5.52 -1.31
C ASN A 102 9.28 5.46 0.22
N GLY A 103 8.19 5.97 0.80
CA GLY A 103 7.96 6.04 2.23
C GLY A 103 7.34 4.80 2.83
N ASN A 104 6.90 4.95 4.08
CA ASN A 104 6.24 3.90 4.84
C ASN A 104 4.80 3.68 4.34
N ALA A 105 4.40 2.42 4.28
CA ALA A 105 3.05 2.03 3.88
C ALA A 105 2.04 2.10 5.02
N VAL A 106 2.52 2.09 6.27
CA VAL A 106 1.69 1.99 7.47
C VAL A 106 2.12 3.05 8.48
N PHE A 107 1.15 3.68 9.13
CA PHE A 107 1.38 4.59 10.26
C PHE A 107 0.42 4.28 11.38
N GLU A 108 0.94 4.14 12.58
CA GLU A 108 0.14 4.08 13.80
C GLU A 108 -0.10 5.51 14.30
N VAL A 109 -1.37 5.87 14.46
CA VAL A 109 -1.76 7.24 14.82
C VAL A 109 -2.78 7.21 15.95
N SER A 110 -2.66 8.14 16.90
CA SER A 110 -3.63 8.29 17.99
C SER A 110 -4.94 8.93 17.52
N LEU A 111 -4.87 9.76 16.48
CA LEU A 111 -5.98 10.45 15.84
C LEU A 111 -5.75 10.50 14.33
N MET A 112 -6.85 10.50 13.58
CA MET A 112 -6.79 10.57 12.13
C MET A 112 -6.22 11.93 11.68
N PRO A 113 -5.23 11.97 10.78
CA PRO A 113 -4.72 13.24 10.28
C PRO A 113 -5.78 13.93 9.41
N ASN A 114 -5.76 15.27 9.43
CA ASN A 114 -6.69 16.10 8.64
C ASN A 114 -6.51 15.92 7.12
N THR A 115 -5.34 15.47 6.71
CA THR A 115 -4.99 15.19 5.31
C THR A 115 -4.42 13.78 5.22
N LEU A 116 -5.00 12.97 4.34
CA LEU A 116 -4.58 11.60 4.10
C LEU A 116 -3.73 11.54 2.85
N SER A 117 -2.64 10.75 2.90
CA SER A 117 -1.81 10.48 1.74
C SER A 117 -2.18 9.13 1.12
N PRO A 118 -2.20 9.03 -0.22
CA PRO A 118 -2.55 7.81 -0.91
C PRO A 118 -1.48 6.73 -0.67
N GLY A 119 -1.92 5.48 -0.58
CA GLY A 119 -1.03 4.35 -0.33
C GLY A 119 -0.69 4.10 1.14
N ILE A 120 -1.02 5.05 2.03
CA ILE A 120 -0.79 4.91 3.46
C ILE A 120 -1.99 4.25 4.14
N ASN A 121 -1.69 3.26 4.98
CA ASN A 121 -2.62 2.58 5.87
C ASN A 121 -2.45 3.16 7.28
N TYR A 122 -3.41 3.97 7.72
CA TYR A 122 -3.44 4.54 9.06
C TYR A 122 -4.11 3.56 10.01
N ILE A 123 -3.39 3.15 11.04
CA ILE A 123 -3.86 2.27 12.09
C ILE A 123 -4.13 3.13 13.32
N ILE A 124 -5.39 3.17 13.74
CA ILE A 124 -5.81 3.78 14.99
C ILE A 124 -6.19 2.67 15.94
N LEU A 125 -5.48 2.62 17.06
CA LEU A 125 -5.82 1.75 18.16
C LEU A 125 -6.44 2.56 19.30
N ASN A 126 -7.70 2.27 19.60
CA ASN A 126 -8.35 2.76 20.79
C ASN A 126 -8.27 1.69 21.90
N LYS A 127 -7.22 1.79 22.72
CA LYS A 127 -6.95 0.88 23.86
C LYS A 127 -8.10 0.86 24.88
N ASN A 128 -8.86 1.96 25.01
CA ASN A 128 -9.97 2.04 25.97
C ASN A 128 -11.24 1.35 25.48
N GLN A 129 -11.42 1.26 24.16
CA GLN A 129 -12.62 0.70 23.53
C GLN A 129 -12.37 -0.65 22.86
N ASN A 130 -11.13 -1.17 22.93
CA ASN A 130 -10.67 -2.34 22.18
C ASN A 130 -11.05 -2.29 20.69
N ILE A 131 -10.93 -1.11 20.08
CA ILE A 131 -11.23 -0.92 18.67
C ILE A 131 -9.91 -0.71 17.93
N LEU A 132 -9.70 -1.50 16.89
CA LEU A 132 -8.76 -1.17 15.84
C LEU A 132 -9.51 -0.63 14.64
N LYS A 133 -9.06 0.51 14.14
CA LYS A 133 -9.51 1.06 12.87
C LYS A 133 -8.32 1.15 11.93
N ILE A 134 -8.48 0.63 10.73
CA ILE A 134 -7.52 0.77 9.64
C ILE A 134 -8.20 1.61 8.58
N THR A 135 -7.63 2.76 8.24
CA THR A 135 -8.11 3.60 7.14
C THR A 135 -7.01 3.78 6.12
N THR A 136 -7.35 3.54 4.85
CA THR A 136 -6.42 3.62 3.73
C THR A 136 -7.01 4.46 2.61
N LEU A 137 -6.27 5.46 2.16
CA LEU A 137 -6.62 6.22 0.96
C LEU A 137 -6.02 5.54 -0.28
N LEU A 138 -6.87 5.12 -1.22
CA LEU A 138 -6.41 4.39 -2.41
C LEU A 138 -5.72 5.28 -3.45
N GLU A 139 -6.16 6.53 -3.60
CA GLU A 139 -5.62 7.57 -4.50
C GLU A 139 -6.11 8.95 -4.00
N ASN A 140 -5.49 10.06 -4.45
CA ASN A 140 -5.74 11.42 -3.91
C ASN A 140 -7.21 11.88 -3.93
N ASP A 141 -8.00 11.43 -4.91
CA ASP A 141 -9.45 11.71 -5.03
C ASP A 141 -10.29 10.43 -4.91
N GLY A 142 -9.69 9.40 -4.31
CA GLY A 142 -10.15 8.03 -4.36
C GLY A 142 -11.06 7.63 -3.22
N LYS A 143 -11.60 6.42 -3.35
CA LYS A 143 -12.36 5.79 -2.29
C LYS A 143 -11.44 5.49 -1.08
N LEU A 144 -11.91 5.86 0.11
CA LEU A 144 -11.34 5.40 1.37
C LEU A 144 -11.74 3.95 1.62
N LEU A 145 -10.76 3.12 1.98
CA LEU A 145 -11.01 1.82 2.58
C LEU A 145 -10.95 1.97 4.09
N GLU A 146 -12.02 1.56 4.76
CA GLU A 146 -12.08 1.57 6.22
C GLU A 146 -12.44 0.18 6.70
N THR A 147 -11.61 -0.37 7.58
CA THR A 147 -11.88 -1.60 8.28
C THR A 147 -11.84 -1.34 9.77
N LYS A 148 -12.93 -1.70 10.45
CA LYS A 148 -13.04 -1.63 11.90
C LYS A 148 -13.10 -3.05 12.46
N LYS A 149 -12.24 -3.34 13.43
CA LYS A 149 -12.23 -4.57 14.21
C LYS A 149 -12.45 -4.23 15.68
N THR A 150 -13.33 -4.95 16.33
CA THR A 150 -13.60 -4.84 17.77
C THR A 150 -13.09 -6.11 18.43
N PHE A 151 -12.36 -5.98 19.53
CA PHE A 151 -11.71 -7.07 20.26
C PHE A 151 -12.27 -7.24 21.67
#